data_AF-A0A2T9ZNY6-F1
#
_entry.id   AF-A0A2T9ZNY6-F1
#
_cell.length_a   1.000
_cell.length_b   1.000
_cell.length_c   1.000
_cell.angle_alpha   90.00
_cell.angle_beta   90.00
_cell.angle_gamma   90.00
#
_symmetry.space_group_name_H-M   'P 1'
#
loop_
_entity.id
_entity.type
_entity.pdbx_description
1 polymer ?
#
loop_
_entity_poly.entity_id
_entity_poly.type
_entity_poly.pdbx_seq_one_letter_code
_entity_poly.pdbx_strand_id
1 'polypeptide(L)'
;MLLLQGCGGGGSSDGPTTSVGTTYTGETSEAVIDSSNAKDIATGTASGTQQAVVSDSLSGVAMRPQATPGSKLTEVAPRIAQWIEQLSTPLAAKTVDVTDEICDAGGRAVADTNDAETEGTITFTNCAMSDMQGGTLVINGPVDFIFNTVADTLSMVFRVTVSYLGESEAINLTLGCSNISSASISCSLSSDFAGIDGRVYRIEDISVSGNEVSGFYVSMTLYDPDHGRVDVSTTQPLTYGCTLAVPGSGILSLDGENETFATVSFDSCSGFTVTVDGVGNSYIW
;
A
#
# COMPACT_ATOMS: atom_id res chain seq x y z
N MET A 1 17.83 51.66 20.21
CA MET A 1 16.86 50.79 20.90
C MET A 1 15.50 51.07 20.27
N LEU A 2 15.22 50.37 19.17
CA LEU A 2 14.07 50.60 18.29
C LEU A 2 13.00 49.55 18.63
N LEU A 3 11.89 49.98 19.22
CA LEU A 3 10.73 49.14 19.50
C LEU A 3 9.86 49.11 18.23
N LEU A 4 9.78 47.96 17.57
CA LEU A 4 8.73 47.68 16.60
C LEU A 4 7.62 46.87 17.29
N GLN A 5 6.46 47.50 17.44
CA GLN A 5 5.17 46.85 17.61
C GLN A 5 4.75 46.25 16.26
N GLY A 6 4.46 44.95 16.26
CA GLY A 6 3.83 44.23 15.15
C GLY A 6 2.60 43.49 15.66
N CYS A 7 1.44 43.93 15.19
CA CYS A 7 0.13 43.31 15.35
C CYS A 7 -0.11 42.31 14.21
N GLY A 8 -0.73 41.17 14.48
CA GLY A 8 -1.21 40.17 13.51
C GLY A 8 -0.97 38.77 14.04
N GLY A 9 -1.95 37.95 14.43
CA GLY A 9 -3.29 37.78 13.89
C GLY A 9 -3.26 36.67 12.85
N GLY A 10 -3.73 35.47 13.18
CA GLY A 10 -3.89 34.38 12.22
C GLY A 10 -3.90 33.01 12.87
N GLY A 11 -5.10 32.45 13.06
CA GLY A 11 -5.28 31.11 13.59
C GLY A 11 -4.77 30.04 12.62
N SER A 12 -4.25 28.96 13.19
CA SER A 12 -4.00 27.72 12.45
C SER A 12 -5.06 26.71 12.87
N SER A 13 -5.88 26.41 11.88
CA SER A 13 -6.81 25.31 11.76
C SER A 13 -6.28 24.02 12.37
N ASP A 14 -7.04 23.48 13.32
CA ASP A 14 -7.19 22.04 13.52
C ASP A 14 -7.64 21.42 12.19
N GLY A 15 -6.68 20.97 11.38
CA GLY A 15 -6.92 19.94 10.38
C GLY A 15 -7.00 18.60 11.13
N PRO A 16 -7.94 17.70 10.81
CA PRO A 16 -8.07 16.45 11.55
C PRO A 16 -6.86 15.57 11.22
N THR A 17 -5.82 15.65 12.05
CA THR A 17 -4.89 14.55 12.26
C THR A 17 -5.64 13.48 13.03
N THR A 18 -6.45 12.71 12.32
CA THR A 18 -6.96 11.44 12.83
C THR A 18 -6.55 10.37 11.85
N SER A 19 -5.30 9.93 11.97
CA SER A 19 -4.96 8.53 11.76
C SER A 19 -5.75 7.75 12.83
N VAL A 20 -7.04 7.56 12.55
CA VAL A 20 -7.79 6.44 13.11
C VAL A 20 -7.18 5.23 12.43
N GLY A 21 -6.67 4.28 13.18
CA GLY A 21 -6.22 3.01 12.60
C GLY A 21 -7.35 2.47 11.74
N THR A 22 -7.15 2.44 10.42
CA THR A 22 -8.08 1.78 9.50
C THR A 22 -7.87 0.29 9.73
N THR A 23 -8.66 -0.29 10.64
CA THR A 23 -8.69 -1.72 10.88
C THR A 23 -9.97 -2.27 10.28
N TYR A 24 -9.84 -3.22 9.36
CA TYR A 24 -10.96 -3.89 8.75
C TYR A 24 -11.64 -4.83 9.74
N THR A 25 -12.97 -4.72 9.87
CA THR A 25 -13.80 -5.54 10.75
C THR A 25 -15.04 -6.10 10.03
N GLY A 26 -15.04 -6.09 8.71
CA GLY A 26 -16.18 -6.47 7.88
C GLY A 26 -16.23 -7.96 7.53
N GLU A 27 -17.10 -8.30 6.59
CA GLU A 27 -17.34 -9.68 6.15
C GLU A 27 -16.19 -10.30 5.35
N THR A 28 -15.78 -11.51 5.75
CA THR A 28 -14.68 -12.23 5.09
C THR A 28 -15.13 -13.40 4.21
N SER A 29 -16.43 -13.73 4.23
CA SER A 29 -17.00 -14.73 3.33
C SER A 29 -16.96 -14.23 1.89
N GLU A 30 -16.94 -15.16 0.94
CA GLU A 30 -16.99 -14.82 -0.48
C GLU A 30 -18.34 -14.18 -0.83
N ALA A 31 -18.32 -13.12 -1.63
CA ALA A 31 -19.51 -12.37 -2.00
C ALA A 31 -20.24 -13.01 -3.18
N VAL A 32 -21.57 -13.13 -3.12
CA VAL A 32 -22.38 -13.40 -4.31
C VAL A 32 -22.62 -12.07 -5.02
N ILE A 33 -21.99 -11.85 -6.17
CA ILE A 33 -22.10 -10.59 -6.92
C ILE A 33 -23.44 -10.53 -7.65
N ASP A 34 -24.23 -9.48 -7.41
CA ASP A 34 -25.49 -9.25 -8.09
C ASP A 34 -25.77 -7.74 -8.31
N SER A 35 -26.86 -7.43 -9.03
CA SER A 35 -27.23 -6.04 -9.33
C SER A 35 -27.46 -5.12 -8.12
N SER A 36 -27.69 -5.69 -6.93
CA SER A 36 -27.96 -4.93 -5.70
C SER A 36 -26.69 -4.51 -4.96
N ASN A 37 -25.59 -5.27 -5.08
CA ASN A 37 -24.31 -4.99 -4.41
C ASN A 37 -23.17 -4.60 -5.36
N ALA A 38 -23.31 -4.85 -6.67
CA ALA A 38 -22.22 -4.68 -7.62
C ALA A 38 -21.68 -3.24 -7.73
N LYS A 39 -22.51 -2.23 -7.42
CA LYS A 39 -22.04 -0.84 -7.35
C LYS A 39 -21.03 -0.66 -6.21
N ASP A 40 -21.40 -1.11 -5.00
CA ASP A 40 -20.62 -0.94 -3.79
C ASP A 40 -19.28 -1.69 -3.89
N ILE A 41 -19.34 -2.94 -4.35
CA ILE A 41 -18.14 -3.75 -4.64
C ILE A 41 -17.28 -3.06 -5.70
N ALA A 42 -17.86 -2.55 -6.79
CA ALA A 42 -17.10 -1.85 -7.84
C ALA A 42 -16.43 -0.56 -7.34
N THR A 43 -17.09 0.19 -6.45
CA THR A 43 -16.49 1.36 -5.81
C THR A 43 -15.31 0.97 -4.92
N GLY A 44 -15.47 -0.09 -4.12
CA GLY A 44 -14.38 -0.65 -3.31
C GLY A 44 -13.20 -1.13 -4.14
N THR A 45 -13.45 -1.83 -5.25
CA THR A 45 -12.39 -2.36 -6.12
C THR A 45 -11.62 -1.24 -6.80
N ALA A 46 -12.28 -0.16 -7.21
CA ALA A 46 -11.62 1.01 -7.78
C ALA A 46 -10.65 1.68 -6.79
N SER A 47 -11.05 1.86 -5.52
CA SER A 47 -10.15 2.36 -4.48
C SER A 47 -9.05 1.34 -4.13
N GLY A 48 -9.39 0.05 -4.09
CA GLY A 48 -8.44 -1.02 -3.80
C GLY A 48 -7.33 -1.16 -4.84
N THR A 49 -7.62 -0.99 -6.14
CA THR A 49 -6.58 -1.08 -7.17
C THR A 49 -5.61 0.08 -7.11
N GLN A 50 -6.07 1.28 -6.73
CA GLN A 50 -5.18 2.41 -6.45
C GLN A 50 -4.30 2.09 -5.24
N GLN A 51 -4.90 1.62 -4.15
CA GLN A 51 -4.16 1.22 -2.95
C GLN A 51 -3.12 0.13 -3.27
N ALA A 52 -3.46 -0.84 -4.12
CA ALA A 52 -2.55 -1.89 -4.57
C ALA A 52 -1.35 -1.33 -5.35
N VAL A 53 -1.58 -0.42 -6.30
CA VAL A 53 -0.50 0.21 -7.10
C VAL A 53 0.42 1.04 -6.21
N VAL A 54 -0.13 1.82 -5.29
CA VAL A 54 0.66 2.60 -4.33
C VAL A 54 1.45 1.68 -3.39
N SER A 55 0.83 0.60 -2.90
CA SER A 55 1.49 -0.39 -2.03
C SER A 55 2.62 -1.14 -2.75
N ASP A 56 2.45 -1.49 -4.03
CA ASP A 56 3.51 -2.08 -4.84
C ASP A 56 4.68 -1.10 -5.04
N SER A 57 4.39 0.18 -5.28
CA SER A 57 5.44 1.20 -5.42
C SER A 57 6.28 1.32 -4.13
N LEU A 58 5.65 1.22 -2.96
CA LEU A 58 6.32 1.19 -1.68
C LEU A 58 7.24 -0.01 -1.52
N SER A 59 6.81 -1.20 -1.96
CA SER A 59 7.65 -2.39 -1.90
C SER A 59 8.94 -2.19 -2.71
N GLY A 60 8.85 -1.59 -3.90
CA GLY A 60 10.02 -1.34 -4.75
C GLY A 60 10.99 -0.28 -4.23
N VAL A 61 10.52 0.62 -3.37
CA VAL A 61 11.37 1.67 -2.78
C VAL A 61 11.87 1.27 -1.39
N ALA A 62 11.07 0.54 -0.61
CA ALA A 62 11.49 -0.05 0.64
C ALA A 62 12.74 -0.92 0.44
N MET A 63 12.94 -1.52 -0.75
CA MET A 63 14.20 -2.22 -1.07
C MET A 63 14.72 -2.06 -2.51
N ARG A 64 15.80 -1.28 -2.62
CA ARG A 64 16.66 -1.31 -3.81
C ARG A 64 17.20 -2.71 -4.12
N PRO A 65 17.16 -3.17 -5.39
CA PRO A 65 17.69 -4.47 -5.81
C PRO A 65 19.01 -4.35 -6.60
N GLN A 66 19.76 -5.46 -6.68
CA GLN A 66 20.67 -5.71 -7.80
C GLN A 66 19.93 -6.50 -8.89
N ALA A 67 19.47 -5.77 -9.89
CA ALA A 67 19.29 -6.13 -11.31
C ALA A 67 18.66 -7.50 -11.67
N THR A 68 17.33 -7.58 -11.74
CA THR A 68 16.59 -8.20 -12.87
C THR A 68 15.10 -7.83 -12.80
N PRO A 69 14.34 -7.76 -13.93
CA PRO A 69 12.93 -7.41 -13.90
C PRO A 69 12.10 -8.63 -13.47
N GLY A 70 11.90 -8.77 -12.16
CA GLY A 70 10.87 -9.57 -11.51
C GLY A 70 10.03 -8.67 -10.60
N SER A 71 8.90 -9.15 -10.06
CA SER A 71 8.05 -8.38 -9.16
C SER A 71 8.86 -7.73 -8.02
N LYS A 72 8.70 -6.41 -7.84
CA LYS A 72 9.46 -5.57 -6.90
C LYS A 72 9.36 -6.06 -5.43
N LEU A 73 8.32 -6.81 -5.11
CA LEU A 73 8.06 -7.46 -3.81
C LEU A 73 9.05 -8.56 -3.40
N THR A 74 9.54 -9.36 -4.34
CA THR A 74 10.46 -10.49 -4.05
C THR A 74 11.90 -10.05 -3.79
N GLU A 75 12.23 -8.81 -4.13
CA GLU A 75 13.52 -8.20 -3.82
C GLU A 75 13.57 -7.74 -2.36
N VAL A 76 12.37 -7.63 -1.73
CA VAL A 76 11.82 -7.41 -0.35
C VAL A 76 12.45 -8.06 0.90
N ALA A 77 12.78 -9.33 0.78
CA ALA A 77 13.08 -10.13 1.96
C ALA A 77 14.59 -10.36 2.18
N PRO A 78 15.41 -10.57 1.13
CA PRO A 78 16.83 -10.84 1.31
C PRO A 78 17.62 -9.69 1.96
N ARG A 79 17.25 -8.43 1.71
CA ARG A 79 18.02 -7.28 2.22
C ARG A 79 17.61 -6.86 3.63
N ILE A 80 16.36 -7.05 4.06
CA ILE A 80 16.03 -6.98 5.49
C ILE A 80 16.73 -8.11 6.27
N ALA A 81 16.78 -9.33 5.73
CA ALA A 81 17.56 -10.41 6.32
C ALA A 81 19.06 -10.08 6.41
N GLN A 82 19.66 -9.52 5.36
CA GLN A 82 21.06 -9.05 5.38
C GLN A 82 21.30 -7.90 6.38
N TRP A 83 20.31 -7.04 6.60
CA TRP A 83 20.42 -5.94 7.57
C TRP A 83 20.39 -6.45 9.01
N ILE A 84 19.51 -7.40 9.30
CA ILE A 84 19.43 -8.08 10.60
C ILE A 84 20.74 -8.85 10.86
N GLU A 85 21.32 -9.51 9.85
CA GLU A 85 22.65 -10.14 9.99
C GLU A 85 23.76 -9.13 10.32
N GLN A 86 23.72 -7.91 9.78
CA GLN A 86 24.69 -6.85 10.09
C GLN A 86 24.50 -6.23 11.49
N LEU A 87 23.31 -6.36 12.07
CA LEU A 87 23.02 -5.86 13.42
C LEU A 87 23.61 -6.76 14.52
N SER A 88 23.84 -8.05 14.22
CA SER A 88 24.27 -9.11 15.13
C SER A 88 25.63 -8.88 15.84
N THR A 89 25.65 -7.96 16.80
CA THR A 89 26.68 -7.86 17.83
C THR A 89 26.00 -7.67 19.19
N PRO A 90 26.36 -8.46 20.21
CA PRO A 90 25.49 -8.64 21.37
C PRO A 90 25.66 -7.53 22.41
N LEU A 91 24.82 -6.49 22.41
CA LEU A 91 24.64 -5.55 23.53
C LEU A 91 23.30 -4.78 23.43
N ALA A 92 22.29 -5.17 24.23
CA ALA A 92 21.05 -4.44 24.58
C ALA A 92 20.20 -3.86 23.43
N ALA A 93 18.96 -3.47 23.73
CA ALA A 93 18.07 -2.75 22.83
C ALA A 93 18.83 -1.62 22.12
N LYS A 94 18.93 -1.72 20.80
CA LYS A 94 19.87 -0.94 20.01
C LYS A 94 19.09 0.08 19.19
N THR A 95 19.33 1.35 19.45
CA THR A 95 18.96 2.42 18.52
C THR A 95 20.07 2.54 17.49
N VAL A 96 19.76 2.22 16.24
CA VAL A 96 20.69 2.30 15.10
C VAL A 96 20.17 3.34 14.13
N ASP A 97 21.03 4.29 13.78
CA ASP A 97 20.77 5.17 12.66
C ASP A 97 21.07 4.41 11.37
N VAL A 98 20.04 4.16 10.56
CA VAL A 98 20.10 3.41 9.29
C VAL A 98 19.84 4.33 8.09
N THR A 99 20.07 5.63 8.29
CA THR A 99 19.75 6.66 7.30
C THR A 99 20.54 6.48 6.02
N ASP A 100 21.84 6.20 6.11
CA ASP A 100 22.71 6.10 4.93
C ASP A 100 22.37 4.87 4.07
N GLU A 101 21.77 3.85 4.68
CA GLU A 101 21.40 2.61 4.02
C GLU A 101 20.00 2.64 3.39
N ILE A 102 19.05 3.40 3.97
CA ILE A 102 17.68 3.55 3.43
C ILE A 102 17.53 4.85 2.62
N CYS A 103 17.81 6.00 3.24
CA CYS A 103 17.36 7.32 2.78
C CYS A 103 18.39 7.99 1.86
N ASP A 104 18.62 7.41 0.68
CA ASP A 104 19.70 7.82 -0.22
C ASP A 104 19.54 9.21 -0.86
N ALA A 105 18.36 9.83 -0.74
CA ALA A 105 18.07 11.19 -1.21
C ALA A 105 17.87 12.19 -0.05
N GLY A 106 18.19 11.80 1.18
CA GLY A 106 18.14 12.65 2.37
C GLY A 106 17.03 12.26 3.36
N GLY A 107 16.91 13.00 4.45
CA GLY A 107 16.00 12.67 5.55
C GLY A 107 16.67 11.79 6.60
N ARG A 108 15.88 10.95 7.27
CA ARG A 108 16.36 10.11 8.37
C ARG A 108 15.56 8.82 8.53
N ALA A 109 16.26 7.74 8.86
CA ALA A 109 15.67 6.48 9.31
C ALA A 109 16.41 5.94 10.54
N VAL A 110 15.66 5.56 11.57
CA VAL A 110 16.20 5.02 12.82
C VAL A 110 15.50 3.73 13.15
N ALA A 111 16.26 2.66 13.39
CA ALA A 111 15.75 1.39 13.88
C ALA A 111 15.96 1.30 15.39
N ASP A 112 14.89 0.98 16.12
CA ASP A 112 14.92 0.65 17.54
C ASP A 112 14.52 -0.82 17.70
N THR A 113 15.41 -1.65 18.23
CA THR A 113 15.21 -3.11 18.33
C THR A 113 15.22 -3.62 19.77
N ASN A 114 14.65 -4.80 19.99
CA ASN A 114 14.82 -5.53 21.26
C ASN A 114 16.25 -6.13 21.38
N ASP A 115 16.59 -6.64 22.57
CA ASP A 115 17.91 -7.24 22.85
C ASP A 115 18.27 -8.41 21.92
N ALA A 116 17.26 -9.11 21.39
CA ALA A 116 17.43 -10.24 20.49
C ALA A 116 17.46 -9.85 19.01
N GLU A 117 17.22 -8.57 18.69
CA GLU A 117 17.08 -8.02 17.35
C GLU A 117 16.01 -8.75 16.49
N THR A 118 15.04 -9.38 17.15
CA THR A 118 13.95 -10.12 16.50
C THR A 118 12.69 -9.28 16.34
N GLU A 119 12.56 -8.17 17.06
CA GLU A 119 11.44 -7.25 16.90
C GLU A 119 11.91 -5.81 17.09
N GLY A 120 11.20 -4.87 16.49
CA GLY A 120 11.53 -3.46 16.59
C GLY A 120 10.66 -2.56 15.73
N THR A 121 11.01 -1.29 15.72
CA THR A 121 10.36 -0.27 14.91
C THR A 121 11.41 0.53 14.15
N ILE A 122 11.22 0.69 12.85
CA ILE A 122 11.97 1.65 12.03
C ILE A 122 11.13 2.92 11.92
N THR A 123 11.65 4.05 12.38
CA THR A 123 10.99 5.36 12.27
C THR A 123 11.59 6.17 11.14
N PHE A 124 10.77 6.48 10.13
CA PHE A 124 11.12 7.34 9.01
C PHE A 124 10.74 8.79 9.29
N THR A 125 11.68 9.71 9.09
CA THR A 125 11.46 11.16 9.18
C THR A 125 11.96 11.83 7.92
N ASN A 126 11.03 12.21 7.04
CA ASN A 126 11.27 12.74 5.71
C ASN A 126 12.30 11.91 4.92
N CYS A 127 12.29 10.58 5.12
CA CYS A 127 13.23 9.68 4.47
C CYS A 127 12.96 9.69 2.97
N ALA A 128 13.84 10.35 2.23
CA ALA A 128 13.74 10.50 0.79
C ALA A 128 14.57 9.41 0.12
N MET A 129 13.96 8.75 -0.86
CA MET A 129 14.55 7.68 -1.62
C MET A 129 14.42 7.99 -3.10
N SER A 130 15.52 7.87 -3.83
CA SER A 130 15.57 8.03 -5.28
C SER A 130 14.95 6.81 -5.93
N ASP A 131 13.90 7.00 -6.73
CA ASP A 131 13.36 5.91 -7.55
C ASP A 131 14.28 5.61 -8.75
N MET A 132 14.02 4.50 -9.44
CA MET A 132 14.79 4.06 -10.62
C MET A 132 14.52 4.89 -11.90
N GLN A 133 13.57 5.81 -11.87
CA GLN A 133 13.09 6.62 -12.99
C GLN A 133 13.41 8.12 -12.83
N GLY A 134 14.10 8.52 -11.76
CA GLY A 134 14.55 9.89 -11.49
C GLY A 134 13.62 10.72 -10.60
N GLY A 135 12.56 10.13 -10.05
CA GLY A 135 11.71 10.76 -9.03
C GLY A 135 12.22 10.51 -7.60
N THR A 136 11.57 11.15 -6.64
CA THR A 136 11.88 11.03 -5.20
C THR A 136 10.62 10.69 -4.45
N LEU A 137 10.67 9.56 -3.73
CA LEU A 137 9.63 9.13 -2.82
C LEU A 137 10.05 9.50 -1.40
N VAL A 138 9.15 10.12 -0.64
CA VAL A 138 9.40 10.53 0.75
C VAL A 138 8.50 9.75 1.69
N ILE A 139 9.09 9.03 2.64
CA ILE A 139 8.38 8.26 3.66
C ILE A 139 8.46 8.96 5.02
N ASN A 140 7.34 8.98 5.73
CA ASN A 140 7.21 9.44 7.09
C ASN A 140 6.42 8.42 7.93
N GLY A 141 6.89 8.14 9.15
CA GLY A 141 6.16 7.30 10.11
C GLY A 141 6.87 5.99 10.44
N PRO A 142 6.27 5.19 11.34
CA PRO A 142 6.85 3.93 11.81
C PRO A 142 6.54 2.74 10.91
N VAL A 143 7.48 1.80 10.88
CA VAL A 143 7.31 0.44 10.41
C VAL A 143 7.74 -0.49 11.52
N ASP A 144 6.79 -1.23 12.09
CA ASP A 144 7.14 -2.29 13.04
C ASP A 144 7.56 -3.53 12.27
N PHE A 145 8.49 -4.30 12.83
CA PHE A 145 8.85 -5.59 12.29
C PHE A 145 9.01 -6.63 13.38
N ILE A 146 8.71 -7.87 13.03
CA ILE A 146 8.95 -9.07 13.83
C ILE A 146 9.55 -10.11 12.90
N PHE A 147 10.69 -10.66 13.30
CA PHE A 147 11.43 -11.70 12.61
C PHE A 147 11.57 -12.91 13.53
N ASN A 148 11.32 -14.09 12.98
CA ASN A 148 11.43 -15.34 13.72
C ASN A 148 12.33 -16.32 12.94
N THR A 149 13.56 -16.50 13.41
CA THR A 149 14.55 -17.44 12.83
C THR A 149 14.09 -18.89 12.87
N VAL A 150 13.33 -19.28 13.89
CA VAL A 150 12.92 -20.68 14.10
C VAL A 150 11.77 -21.06 13.17
N ALA A 151 10.80 -20.15 13.03
CA ALA A 151 9.68 -20.30 12.11
C ALA A 151 10.03 -19.87 10.67
N ASP A 152 11.20 -19.24 10.48
CA ASP A 152 11.67 -18.65 9.22
C ASP A 152 10.66 -17.67 8.60
N THR A 153 10.19 -16.73 9.42
CA THR A 153 9.15 -15.75 9.06
C THR A 153 9.54 -14.32 9.39
N LEU A 154 9.00 -13.37 8.61
CA LEU A 154 9.11 -11.93 8.79
C LEU A 154 7.72 -11.32 8.69
N SER A 155 7.34 -10.49 9.63
CA SER A 155 6.14 -9.66 9.56
C SER A 155 6.56 -8.21 9.69
N MET A 156 6.02 -7.34 8.84
CA MET A 156 6.20 -5.90 8.94
C MET A 156 4.86 -5.20 8.86
N VAL A 157 4.64 -4.20 9.71
CA VAL A 157 3.44 -3.37 9.72
C VAL A 157 3.85 -1.94 9.46
N PHE A 158 3.55 -1.46 8.27
CA PHE A 158 3.78 -0.10 7.84
C PHE A 158 2.60 0.77 8.25
N ARG A 159 2.89 1.85 8.98
CA ARG A 159 1.91 2.91 9.30
C ARG A 159 2.54 4.24 8.92
N VAL A 160 2.66 4.43 7.62
CA VAL A 160 3.47 5.50 7.04
C VAL A 160 2.63 6.42 6.16
N THR A 161 3.08 7.65 6.01
CA THR A 161 2.67 8.53 4.92
C THR A 161 3.74 8.52 3.86
N VAL A 162 3.31 8.39 2.61
CA VAL A 162 4.18 8.37 1.44
C VAL A 162 3.83 9.53 0.55
N SER A 163 4.84 10.32 0.22
CA SER A 163 4.72 11.42 -0.73
C SER A 163 5.51 11.12 -1.99
N TYR A 164 4.86 11.24 -3.15
CA TYR A 164 5.49 11.09 -4.45
C TYR A 164 4.93 12.15 -5.41
N LEU A 165 5.83 12.89 -6.08
CA LEU A 165 5.49 13.97 -6.99
C LEU A 165 4.54 15.07 -6.44
N GLY A 166 4.51 15.25 -5.12
CA GLY A 166 3.72 16.27 -4.43
C GLY A 166 2.37 15.80 -3.88
N GLU A 167 1.93 14.60 -4.23
CA GLU A 167 0.77 13.95 -3.61
C GLU A 167 1.21 13.12 -2.40
N SER A 168 0.37 13.02 -1.37
CA SER A 168 0.68 12.28 -0.14
C SER A 168 -0.46 11.37 0.27
N GLU A 169 -0.15 10.11 0.52
CA GLU A 169 -1.13 9.08 0.89
C GLU A 169 -0.72 8.40 2.20
N ALA A 170 -1.72 8.12 3.04
CA ALA A 170 -1.52 7.31 4.25
C ALA A 170 -1.63 5.83 3.90
N ILE A 171 -0.67 5.04 4.35
CA ILE A 171 -0.58 3.62 4.05
C ILE A 171 -0.51 2.82 5.34
N ASN A 172 -1.48 1.92 5.47
CA ASN A 172 -1.53 0.87 6.47
C ASN A 172 -1.38 -0.47 5.76
N LEU A 173 -0.15 -0.99 5.73
CA LEU A 173 0.23 -2.19 4.99
C LEU A 173 0.85 -3.21 5.96
N THR A 174 0.48 -4.47 5.81
CA THR A 174 1.13 -5.59 6.48
C THR A 174 1.81 -6.45 5.44
N LEU A 175 3.10 -6.68 5.59
CA LEU A 175 3.90 -7.64 4.82
C LEU A 175 4.16 -8.85 5.69
N GLY A 176 3.82 -10.05 5.21
CA GLY A 176 4.13 -11.31 5.86
C GLY A 176 4.94 -12.20 4.93
N CYS A 177 6.17 -12.54 5.30
CA CYS A 177 7.02 -13.43 4.54
C CYS A 177 7.32 -14.72 5.32
N SER A 178 7.50 -15.81 4.57
CA SER A 178 7.91 -17.13 5.03
C SER A 178 9.06 -17.65 4.16
N ASN A 179 9.83 -18.59 4.71
CA ASN A 179 11.02 -19.16 4.08
C ASN A 179 12.11 -18.11 3.78
N ILE A 180 12.25 -17.09 4.64
CA ILE A 180 13.13 -15.93 4.43
C ILE A 180 14.62 -16.28 4.43
N SER A 181 15.01 -17.43 4.99
CA SER A 181 16.36 -17.98 4.90
C SER A 181 16.64 -18.74 3.59
N SER A 182 15.62 -18.96 2.75
CA SER A 182 15.71 -19.73 1.51
C SER A 182 15.81 -18.83 0.27
N ALA A 183 16.26 -19.41 -0.84
CA ALA A 183 16.22 -18.74 -2.15
C ALA A 183 14.79 -18.64 -2.74
N SER A 184 13.77 -19.17 -2.07
CA SER A 184 12.37 -19.23 -2.53
C SER A 184 11.44 -18.66 -1.47
N ILE A 185 11.69 -17.41 -1.10
CA ILE A 185 10.89 -16.66 -0.13
C ILE A 185 9.47 -16.47 -0.66
N SER A 186 8.47 -16.65 0.20
CA SER A 186 7.06 -16.39 -0.12
C SER A 186 6.55 -15.28 0.77
N CYS A 187 6.06 -14.19 0.16
CA CYS A 187 5.50 -13.04 0.87
C CYS A 187 4.06 -12.79 0.45
N SER A 188 3.22 -12.41 1.42
CA SER A 188 1.89 -11.86 1.23
C SER A 188 1.84 -10.41 1.70
N LEU A 189 0.98 -9.62 1.06
CA LEU A 189 0.66 -8.26 1.47
C LEU A 189 -0.82 -8.20 1.83
N SER A 190 -1.14 -7.46 2.88
CA SER A 190 -2.50 -7.01 3.13
C SER A 190 -2.52 -5.52 3.46
N SER A 191 -3.58 -4.82 3.08
CA SER A 191 -3.74 -3.40 3.42
C SER A 191 -5.18 -3.10 3.79
N ASP A 192 -5.37 -2.41 4.91
CA ASP A 192 -6.66 -1.92 5.36
C ASP A 192 -6.73 -0.41 5.09
N PHE A 193 -7.71 0.03 4.30
CA PHE A 193 -7.79 1.40 3.81
C PHE A 193 -9.23 1.90 3.79
N ALA A 194 -9.40 3.22 3.84
CA ALA A 194 -10.69 3.86 3.62
C ALA A 194 -10.88 4.09 2.12
N GLY A 195 -11.97 3.59 1.55
CA GLY A 195 -12.33 3.85 0.16
C GLY A 195 -12.88 5.27 -0.03
N ILE A 196 -13.12 5.65 -1.28
CA ILE A 196 -13.66 6.97 -1.64
C ILE A 196 -15.04 7.26 -1.03
N ASP A 197 -15.79 6.21 -0.69
CA ASP A 197 -17.08 6.27 -0.01
C ASP A 197 -16.98 6.31 1.53
N GLY A 198 -15.75 6.33 2.07
CA GLY A 198 -15.47 6.37 3.50
C GLY A 198 -15.63 5.02 4.23
N ARG A 199 -15.99 3.94 3.52
CA ARG A 199 -16.03 2.59 4.09
C ARG A 199 -14.61 2.03 4.21
N VAL A 200 -14.39 1.13 5.17
CA VAL A 200 -13.07 0.49 5.37
C VAL A 200 -13.05 -0.85 4.64
N TYR A 201 -12.07 -1.01 3.77
CA TYR A 201 -11.84 -2.20 2.96
C TYR A 201 -10.53 -2.86 3.36
N ARG A 202 -10.37 -4.12 2.96
CA ARG A 202 -9.09 -4.82 2.98
C ARG A 202 -8.74 -5.31 1.58
N ILE A 203 -7.47 -5.23 1.21
CA ILE A 203 -6.93 -5.94 0.06
C ILE A 203 -5.87 -6.95 0.50
N GLU A 204 -5.80 -8.08 -0.18
CA GLU A 204 -4.81 -9.15 0.00
C GLU A 204 -4.32 -9.67 -1.37
N ASP A 205 -3.31 -10.54 -1.37
CA ASP A 205 -2.80 -11.24 -2.57
C ASP A 205 -2.46 -10.32 -3.74
N ILE A 206 -1.90 -9.16 -3.41
CA ILE A 206 -1.63 -8.08 -4.36
C ILE A 206 -0.52 -8.48 -5.34
N SER A 207 -0.81 -8.35 -6.63
CA SER A 207 0.14 -8.41 -7.72
C SER A 207 -0.08 -7.24 -8.66
N VAL A 208 0.94 -6.42 -8.86
CA VAL A 208 0.91 -5.28 -9.77
C VAL A 208 2.01 -5.41 -10.81
N SER A 209 1.67 -5.12 -12.07
CA SER A 209 2.64 -5.00 -13.15
C SER A 209 2.27 -3.84 -14.09
N GLY A 210 3.17 -3.50 -15.02
CA GLY A 210 3.00 -2.31 -15.87
C GLY A 210 3.61 -1.05 -15.26
N ASN A 211 3.17 0.11 -15.73
CA ASN A 211 3.69 1.42 -15.33
C ASN A 211 2.75 2.55 -15.79
N GLU A 212 3.07 3.79 -15.45
CA GLU A 212 2.28 4.98 -15.80
C GLU A 212 2.11 5.20 -17.32
N VAL A 213 3.04 4.70 -18.15
CA VAL A 213 3.00 4.87 -19.61
C VAL A 213 2.14 3.81 -20.28
N SER A 214 2.27 2.54 -19.87
CA SER A 214 1.51 1.41 -20.43
C SER A 214 0.20 1.12 -19.69
N GLY A 215 -0.04 1.79 -18.57
CA GLY A 215 -1.05 1.44 -17.58
C GLY A 215 -0.63 0.27 -16.68
N PHE A 216 -1.42 0.04 -15.65
CA PHE A 216 -1.18 -0.96 -14.60
C PHE A 216 -2.11 -2.16 -14.75
N TYR A 217 -1.56 -3.36 -14.61
CA TYR A 217 -2.34 -4.58 -14.41
C TYR A 217 -2.29 -4.94 -12.94
N VAL A 218 -3.46 -5.06 -12.33
CA VAL A 218 -3.63 -5.40 -10.92
C VAL A 218 -4.37 -6.73 -10.80
N SER A 219 -3.87 -7.59 -9.91
CA SER A 219 -4.58 -8.75 -9.37
C SER A 219 -4.56 -8.63 -7.85
N MET A 220 -5.69 -8.85 -7.18
CA MET A 220 -5.79 -8.79 -5.71
C MET A 220 -7.10 -9.45 -5.25
N THR A 221 -7.19 -9.76 -3.96
CA THR A 221 -8.45 -10.08 -3.28
C THR A 221 -8.95 -8.81 -2.59
N LEU A 222 -10.16 -8.35 -2.86
CA LEU A 222 -10.78 -7.24 -2.13
C LEU A 222 -11.82 -7.78 -1.15
N TYR A 223 -11.83 -7.25 0.06
CA TYR A 223 -12.87 -7.44 1.06
C TYR A 223 -13.70 -6.16 1.20
N ASP A 224 -14.95 -6.20 0.73
CA ASP A 224 -15.98 -5.20 1.02
C ASP A 224 -16.50 -5.42 2.46
N PRO A 225 -16.71 -4.38 3.26
CA PRO A 225 -17.10 -4.57 4.65
C PRO A 225 -18.48 -5.19 4.85
N ASP A 226 -19.40 -4.98 3.89
CA ASP A 226 -20.80 -5.39 3.98
C ASP A 226 -21.11 -6.62 3.13
N HIS A 227 -20.43 -6.76 1.99
CA HIS A 227 -20.78 -7.75 0.96
C HIS A 227 -19.84 -8.96 0.91
N GLY A 228 -18.68 -8.91 1.58
CA GLY A 228 -17.71 -10.00 1.59
C GLY A 228 -16.55 -9.78 0.61
N ARG A 229 -15.83 -10.85 0.30
CA ARG A 229 -14.65 -10.81 -0.57
C ARG A 229 -14.94 -11.17 -2.02
N VAL A 230 -14.20 -10.54 -2.93
CA VAL A 230 -14.15 -10.85 -4.36
C VAL A 230 -12.71 -10.90 -4.84
N ASP A 231 -12.43 -11.76 -5.81
CA ASP A 231 -11.16 -11.77 -6.53
C ASP A 231 -11.23 -10.74 -7.67
N VAL A 232 -10.18 -9.92 -7.77
CA VAL A 232 -10.11 -8.80 -8.69
C VAL A 232 -8.93 -9.03 -9.63
N SER A 233 -9.18 -8.93 -10.93
CA SER A 233 -8.12 -8.92 -11.92
C SER A 233 -8.38 -7.89 -13.02
N THR A 234 -7.31 -7.39 -13.63
CA THR A 234 -7.39 -6.41 -14.70
C THR A 234 -7.39 -7.11 -16.06
N THR A 235 -8.39 -6.85 -16.91
CA THR A 235 -8.43 -7.36 -18.29
C THR A 235 -7.95 -6.32 -19.31
N GLN A 236 -8.05 -5.03 -18.97
CA GLN A 236 -7.42 -3.93 -19.70
C GLN A 236 -6.73 -2.99 -18.71
N PRO A 237 -5.48 -2.59 -18.98
CA PRO A 237 -4.65 -1.90 -18.00
C PRO A 237 -5.31 -0.61 -17.52
N LEU A 238 -5.22 -0.38 -16.22
CA LEU A 238 -5.74 0.80 -15.56
C LEU A 238 -4.81 1.99 -15.80
N THR A 239 -5.39 3.16 -16.04
CA THR A 239 -4.64 4.42 -15.99
C THR A 239 -5.20 5.29 -14.87
N TYR A 240 -4.29 6.00 -14.20
CA TYR A 240 -4.62 6.89 -13.10
C TYR A 240 -4.21 8.31 -13.52
N GLY A 241 -5.20 9.20 -13.57
CA GLY A 241 -5.02 10.59 -13.97
C GLY A 241 -6.16 11.48 -13.46
N CYS A 242 -6.87 10.99 -12.45
CA CYS A 242 -8.08 11.59 -11.91
C CYS A 242 -7.80 12.18 -10.54
N THR A 243 -8.45 13.31 -10.23
CA THR A 243 -8.29 14.01 -8.94
C THR A 243 -8.76 13.17 -7.75
N LEU A 244 -9.71 12.26 -7.95
CA LEU A 244 -10.29 11.43 -6.89
C LEU A 244 -9.53 10.11 -6.63
N ALA A 245 -8.29 9.98 -7.13
CA ALA A 245 -7.49 8.75 -7.01
C ALA A 245 -8.22 7.47 -7.50
N VAL A 246 -9.12 7.64 -8.46
CA VAL A 246 -9.86 6.56 -9.14
C VAL A 246 -9.26 6.27 -10.51
N PRO A 247 -9.45 5.06 -11.08
CA PRO A 247 -9.05 4.79 -12.45
C PRO A 247 -9.76 5.72 -13.45
N GLY A 248 -9.00 6.31 -14.36
CA GLY A 248 -9.51 7.11 -15.47
C GLY A 248 -9.86 6.29 -16.69
N SER A 249 -9.22 5.13 -16.86
CA SER A 249 -9.55 4.14 -17.88
C SER A 249 -9.20 2.72 -17.43
N GLY A 250 -9.75 1.73 -18.12
CA GLY A 250 -9.37 0.31 -18.00
C GLY A 250 -10.55 -0.56 -17.60
N ILE A 251 -10.31 -1.86 -17.44
CA ILE A 251 -11.37 -2.84 -17.16
C ILE A 251 -10.93 -3.82 -16.09
N LEU A 252 -11.79 -3.98 -15.08
CA LEU A 252 -11.69 -5.01 -14.05
C LEU A 252 -12.65 -6.15 -14.32
N SER A 253 -12.19 -7.35 -13.97
CA SER A 253 -12.93 -8.58 -13.82
C SER A 253 -13.04 -8.88 -12.32
N LEU A 254 -14.27 -9.09 -11.86
CA LEU A 254 -14.59 -9.42 -10.48
C LEU A 254 -15.21 -10.83 -10.44
N ASP A 255 -14.62 -11.70 -9.64
CA ASP A 255 -15.07 -13.08 -9.46
C ASP A 255 -15.49 -13.27 -8.00
N GLY A 256 -16.68 -13.82 -7.78
CA GLY A 256 -17.28 -14.06 -6.48
C GLY A 256 -17.84 -15.46 -6.30
N GLU A 257 -18.56 -15.68 -5.21
CA GLU A 257 -19.10 -16.97 -4.82
C GLU A 257 -20.05 -17.51 -5.90
N ASN A 258 -20.11 -18.84 -6.03
CA ASN A 258 -21.00 -19.53 -6.98
C ASN A 258 -20.80 -19.11 -8.45
N GLU A 259 -19.56 -18.76 -8.83
CA GLU A 259 -19.20 -18.30 -10.18
C GLU A 259 -19.94 -17.00 -10.58
N THR A 260 -20.38 -16.21 -9.59
CA THR A 260 -20.89 -14.87 -9.87
C THR A 260 -19.78 -13.97 -10.36
N PHE A 261 -20.11 -13.11 -11.32
CA PHE A 261 -19.12 -12.37 -12.09
C PHE A 261 -19.61 -10.97 -12.42
N ALA A 262 -18.70 -9.99 -12.34
CA ALA A 262 -18.94 -8.65 -12.85
C ALA A 262 -17.75 -8.11 -13.62
N THR A 263 -18.03 -7.23 -14.58
CA THR A 263 -17.02 -6.42 -15.25
C THR A 263 -17.21 -4.96 -14.91
N VAL A 264 -16.15 -4.26 -14.52
CA VAL A 264 -16.17 -2.81 -14.26
C VAL A 264 -15.35 -2.12 -15.34
N SER A 265 -15.98 -1.28 -16.16
CA SER A 265 -15.33 -0.43 -17.16
C SER A 265 -15.19 0.97 -16.62
N PHE A 266 -13.97 1.50 -16.65
CA PHE A 266 -13.68 2.90 -16.38
C PHE A 266 -13.52 3.62 -17.71
N ASP A 267 -14.39 4.59 -17.96
CA ASP A 267 -14.40 5.34 -19.22
C ASP A 267 -14.07 6.83 -19.01
N SER A 268 -14.05 7.28 -17.75
CA SER A 268 -13.73 8.66 -17.37
C SER A 268 -13.42 8.80 -15.88
N CYS A 269 -12.82 9.93 -15.50
CA CYS A 269 -12.67 10.33 -14.10
C CYS A 269 -13.97 10.63 -13.35
N SER A 270 -15.11 10.64 -14.05
CA SER A 270 -16.42 11.00 -13.48
C SER A 270 -17.33 9.81 -13.21
N GLY A 271 -17.03 8.63 -13.75
CA GLY A 271 -17.93 7.49 -13.59
C GLY A 271 -17.42 6.22 -14.25
N PHE A 272 -18.15 5.14 -13.99
CA PHE A 272 -17.81 3.78 -14.37
C PHE A 272 -19.08 3.00 -14.73
N THR A 273 -18.93 1.91 -15.48
CA THR A 273 -20.04 1.01 -15.83
C THR A 273 -19.78 -0.36 -15.26
N VAL A 274 -20.74 -0.89 -14.49
CA VAL A 274 -20.69 -2.27 -13.95
C VAL A 274 -21.63 -3.14 -14.75
N THR A 275 -21.12 -4.24 -15.27
CA THR A 275 -21.89 -5.24 -16.03
C THR A 275 -21.99 -6.51 -15.22
N VAL A 276 -23.21 -6.88 -14.84
CA VAL A 276 -23.56 -8.15 -14.18
C VAL A 276 -24.54 -8.88 -15.08
N ASP A 277 -24.33 -10.18 -15.33
CA ASP A 277 -25.19 -11.01 -16.19
C ASP A 277 -25.48 -10.38 -17.58
N GLY A 278 -24.49 -9.66 -18.13
CA GLY A 278 -24.62 -8.98 -19.42
C GLY A 278 -25.41 -7.67 -19.39
N VAL A 279 -25.86 -7.19 -18.23
CA VAL A 279 -26.57 -5.92 -18.07
C VAL A 279 -25.63 -4.87 -17.47
N GLY A 280 -25.24 -3.90 -18.30
CA GLY A 280 -24.40 -2.76 -17.91
C GLY A 280 -25.20 -1.63 -17.29
N ASN A 281 -24.80 -1.19 -16.09
CA ASN A 281 -25.34 -0.01 -15.42
C ASN A 281 -24.21 0.99 -15.17
N SER A 282 -24.41 2.24 -15.59
CA SER A 282 -23.43 3.31 -15.40
C SER A 282 -23.68 4.10 -14.12
N TYR A 283 -22.61 4.43 -13.42
CA TYR A 283 -22.60 5.15 -12.16
C TYR A 283 -21.66 6.35 -12.23
N ILE A 284 -21.93 7.32 -11.37
CA ILE A 284 -21.06 8.47 -11.08
C ILE A 284 -20.51 8.25 -9.66
N TRP A 285 -19.26 8.65 -9.43
CA TRP A 285 -18.60 8.59 -8.11
C TRP A 285 -19.41 9.30 -7.03
#